data_AF-A0A936WRE2-F1
#
_entry.id   AF-A0A936WRE2-F1
#
_cell.length_a   1.000
_cell.length_b   1.000
_cell.length_c   1.000
_cell.angle_alpha   90.00
_cell.angle_beta   90.00
_cell.angle_gamma   90.00
#
_symmetry.space_group_name_H-M   'P 1'
#
loop_
_entity.id
_entity.type
_entity.pdbx_description
1 polymer ?
#
loop_
_entity_poly.entity_id
_entity_poly.type
_entity_poly.pdbx_seq_one_letter_code
_entity_poly.pdbx_strand_id
1 'polypeptide(L)'
;MASMKMPPRQKMINMMYLVLTAILALNVSKEVLDAFAIMDAELVRSERAHEERSKVEYTVFADMAERFPEKFAVKHEEALRVKAMADSLVHHIEDIKANAVAKADGVELSALQGKDANGRDTLRALLALEMKDDRDVLTQALVGSEPATPREGPGTAYELRTSISAFRDSLKVLAGEKGLALSAALDALFDFSDRRDASGTMNNWESINFYDVPLAAGVATLSKLQADIRAAENDMVKWLYRSVEVDDYKFGTLTTAVVPQSSLIMVGDSFRADVFLAAYDPKNAPRVTMKDGTTLPIGSDGKAKLRLRGNSIGEQIVEGIIRFDGPKGVEEVPYTTSFQVMAPLLVASPTKMNVLYRGVENPIELSVPGVPAERVQATISTGRIARQGNGWVATGMTSSTAEVNAVVPMPDGTTRRIGPATFRVKDLPTPMAYVGQKNALEARIKKTELTAAQGLAAKLPDTEFAARFQVLRFTLQVVRGSQPVDRPVTGSLFDTDVKYIFSKLHNGDRVIFQDIKARLENAPAGARTYDLTPIAWKVVD
;
A
#
# COMPACT_ATOMS: atom_id res chain seq x y z
N MET A 1 11.87 94.37 50.15
CA MET A 1 10.64 95.07 49.71
C MET A 1 9.47 94.56 50.53
N ALA A 2 8.55 95.45 50.90
CA ALA A 2 7.57 95.31 51.96
C ALA A 2 6.85 93.95 52.00
N SER A 3 6.94 93.26 53.14
CA SER A 3 5.98 92.23 53.53
C SER A 3 4.66 92.93 53.85
N MET A 4 3.89 93.25 52.80
CA MET A 4 2.47 93.53 52.97
C MET A 4 1.85 92.24 53.52
N LYS A 5 1.56 92.22 54.82
CA LYS A 5 0.70 91.20 55.42
C LYS A 5 -0.63 91.27 54.67
N MET A 6 -0.82 90.35 53.72
CA MET A 6 -2.09 90.22 53.01
C MET A 6 -3.22 90.16 54.04
N PRO A 7 -4.29 90.97 53.89
CA PRO A 7 -5.39 90.97 54.84
C PRO A 7 -5.96 89.55 54.95
N PRO A 8 -6.46 89.12 56.13
CA PRO A 8 -6.91 87.73 56.36
C PRO A 8 -7.88 87.21 55.29
N ARG A 9 -8.76 88.09 54.77
CA ARG A 9 -9.66 87.80 53.65
C ARG A 9 -8.93 87.39 52.37
N GLN A 10 -7.82 88.05 52.03
CA GLN A 10 -7.06 87.75 50.81
C GLN A 10 -6.19 86.50 50.97
N LYS A 11 -5.74 86.19 52.19
CA LYS A 11 -5.13 84.88 52.50
C LYS A 11 -6.14 83.75 52.36
N MET A 12 -7.37 83.93 52.83
CA MET A 12 -8.46 82.97 52.66
C MET A 12 -8.80 82.77 51.18
N ILE A 13 -8.90 83.86 50.40
CA ILE A 13 -9.16 83.77 48.95
C ILE A 13 -8.03 83.07 48.22
N ASN A 14 -6.76 83.39 48.52
CA ASN A 14 -5.61 82.74 47.90
C ASN A 14 -5.49 81.27 48.30
N MET A 15 -5.83 80.92 49.55
CA MET A 15 -5.87 79.52 49.97
C MET A 15 -7.00 78.75 49.32
N MET A 16 -8.18 79.37 49.20
CA MET A 16 -9.30 78.79 48.45
C MET A 16 -8.95 78.62 46.98
N TYR A 17 -8.26 79.58 46.35
CA TYR A 17 -7.82 79.46 44.95
C TYR A 17 -6.76 78.37 44.77
N LEU A 18 -5.80 78.25 45.70
CA LEU A 18 -4.83 77.15 45.69
C LEU A 18 -5.48 75.79 45.89
N VAL A 19 -6.43 75.68 46.83
CA VAL A 19 -7.19 74.44 47.05
C VAL A 19 -8.05 74.11 45.84
N LEU A 20 -8.75 75.09 45.24
CA LEU A 20 -9.61 74.86 44.09
C LEU A 20 -8.81 74.55 42.81
N THR A 21 -7.64 75.18 42.64
CA THR A 21 -6.69 74.84 41.56
C THR A 21 -6.07 73.45 41.78
N ALA A 22 -5.77 73.07 43.03
CA ALA A 22 -5.28 71.73 43.36
C ALA A 22 -6.36 70.66 43.15
N ILE A 23 -7.61 70.93 43.51
CA ILE A 23 -8.75 70.03 43.25
C ILE A 23 -8.99 69.88 41.74
N LEU A 24 -8.96 70.98 40.98
CA LEU A 24 -9.11 70.92 39.52
C LEU A 24 -7.94 70.17 38.85
N ALA A 25 -6.73 70.26 39.42
CA ALA A 25 -5.55 69.55 38.94
C ALA A 25 -5.51 68.07 39.35
N LEU A 26 -6.20 67.68 40.43
CA LEU A 26 -6.36 66.29 40.86
C LEU A 26 -7.41 65.55 40.02
N ASN A 27 -8.40 66.27 39.49
CA ASN A 27 -9.40 65.71 38.59
C ASN A 27 -8.81 65.47 37.20
N VAL A 28 -9.14 64.31 36.63
CA VAL A 28 -8.72 63.93 35.27
C VAL A 28 -9.56 64.72 34.26
N SER A 29 -8.94 65.18 33.15
CA SER A 29 -9.69 65.91 32.11
C SER A 29 -10.71 64.99 31.43
N LYS A 30 -11.84 65.56 31.01
CA LYS A 30 -12.93 64.80 30.37
C LYS A 30 -12.48 64.10 29.08
N GLU A 31 -11.58 64.74 28.33
CA GLU A 31 -11.01 64.19 27.10
C GLU A 31 -10.18 62.92 27.36
N VAL A 32 -9.47 62.85 28.51
CA VAL A 32 -8.71 61.66 28.90
C VAL A 32 -9.64 60.51 29.30
N LEU A 33 -10.75 60.81 29.98
CA LEU A 33 -11.76 59.80 30.33
C LEU A 33 -12.50 59.28 29.09
N ASP A 34 -12.76 60.14 28.11
CA ASP A 34 -13.34 59.72 26.83
C ASP A 34 -12.36 58.85 26.03
N ALA A 35 -11.06 59.10 26.11
CA ALA A 35 -10.05 58.22 25.50
C ALA A 35 -10.08 56.80 26.11
N PHE A 36 -10.25 56.67 27.43
CA PHE A 36 -10.42 55.36 28.06
C PHE A 36 -11.71 54.65 27.61
N ALA A 37 -12.80 55.39 27.43
CA ALA A 37 -14.04 54.83 26.93
C ALA A 37 -13.94 54.37 25.46
N ILE A 38 -13.14 55.05 24.63
CA ILE A 38 -12.82 54.61 23.27
C ILE A 38 -11.96 53.35 23.30
N MET A 39 -10.91 53.30 24.14
CA MET A 39 -10.08 52.11 24.31
C MET A 39 -10.90 50.90 24.76
N ASP A 40 -11.82 51.09 25.70
CA ASP A 40 -12.74 50.03 26.13
C ASP A 40 -13.57 49.48 24.96
N ALA A 41 -14.14 50.37 24.14
CA ALA A 41 -14.91 49.96 22.96
C ALA A 41 -14.05 49.18 21.93
N GLU A 42 -12.79 49.53 21.77
CA GLU A 42 -11.83 48.78 20.94
C GLU A 42 -11.48 47.42 21.54
N LEU A 43 -11.28 47.34 22.86
CA LEU A 43 -11.00 46.09 23.56
C LEU A 43 -12.19 45.14 23.53
N VAL A 44 -13.42 45.63 23.73
CA VAL A 44 -14.66 44.85 23.57
C VAL A 44 -14.81 44.37 22.13
N ARG A 45 -14.45 45.19 21.13
CA ARG A 45 -14.43 44.74 19.74
C ARG A 45 -13.39 43.64 19.51
N SER A 46 -12.21 43.75 20.13
CA SER A 46 -11.16 42.74 20.05
C SER A 46 -11.59 41.43 20.71
N GLU A 47 -12.18 41.50 21.90
CA GLU A 47 -12.76 40.36 22.62
C GLU A 47 -13.77 39.60 21.73
N ARG A 48 -14.75 40.32 21.15
CA ARG A 48 -15.73 39.74 20.22
C ARG A 48 -15.06 39.11 19.00
N ALA A 49 -14.02 39.74 18.46
CA ALA A 49 -13.29 39.19 17.32
C ALA A 49 -12.55 37.90 17.69
N HIS A 50 -11.98 37.80 18.89
CA HIS A 50 -11.39 36.57 19.39
C HIS A 50 -12.44 35.49 19.65
N GLU A 51 -13.60 35.85 20.21
CA GLU A 51 -14.69 34.93 20.45
C GLU A 51 -15.23 34.31 19.14
N GLU A 52 -15.50 35.14 18.13
CA GLU A 52 -15.94 34.66 16.81
C GLU A 52 -14.89 33.77 16.13
N ARG A 53 -13.60 34.12 16.24
CA ARG A 53 -12.53 33.24 15.76
C ARG A 53 -12.50 31.92 16.52
N SER A 54 -12.63 31.94 17.84
CA SER A 54 -12.64 30.72 18.66
C SER A 54 -13.82 29.84 18.29
N LYS A 55 -15.02 30.40 18.05
CA LYS A 55 -16.18 29.63 17.56
C LYS A 55 -15.86 28.87 16.28
N VAL A 56 -15.21 29.50 15.29
CA VAL A 56 -14.80 28.84 14.06
C VAL A 56 -13.83 27.69 14.34
N GLU A 57 -12.80 27.92 15.16
CA GLU A 57 -11.84 26.86 15.53
C GLU A 57 -12.53 25.68 16.24
N TYR A 58 -13.47 25.94 17.15
CA TYR A 58 -14.26 24.91 17.81
C TYR A 58 -15.11 24.11 16.84
N THR A 59 -15.74 24.75 15.84
CA THR A 59 -16.52 24.03 14.82
C THR A 59 -15.64 23.13 13.96
N VAL A 60 -14.46 23.60 13.55
CA VAL A 60 -13.51 22.80 12.78
C VAL A 60 -13.00 21.62 13.61
N PHE A 61 -12.72 21.83 14.90
CA PHE A 61 -12.29 20.77 15.80
C PHE A 61 -13.41 19.74 16.00
N ALA A 62 -14.65 20.18 16.20
CA ALA A 62 -15.81 19.29 16.35
C ALA A 62 -16.01 18.42 15.09
N ASP A 63 -15.97 19.00 13.89
CA ASP A 63 -16.08 18.27 12.62
C ASP A 63 -14.99 17.18 12.49
N MET A 64 -13.76 17.49 12.93
CA MET A 64 -12.65 16.53 12.90
C MET A 64 -12.76 15.46 13.98
N ALA A 65 -13.31 15.79 15.15
CA ALA A 65 -13.63 14.83 16.21
C ALA A 65 -14.73 13.85 15.80
N GLU A 66 -15.71 14.29 15.00
CA GLU A 66 -16.74 13.41 14.43
C GLU A 66 -16.16 12.48 13.36
N ARG A 67 -15.28 12.99 12.49
CA ARG A 67 -14.66 12.19 11.41
C ARG A 67 -13.62 11.21 11.93
N PHE A 68 -12.87 11.59 12.96
CA PHE A 68 -11.73 10.83 13.49
C PHE A 68 -11.76 10.78 15.03
N PRO A 69 -12.76 10.08 15.62
CA PRO A 69 -12.98 10.09 17.06
C PRO A 69 -11.81 9.51 17.86
N GLU A 70 -11.14 8.47 17.35
CA GLU A 70 -10.00 7.84 18.02
C GLU A 70 -8.82 8.80 18.25
N LYS A 71 -8.69 9.85 17.43
CA LYS A 71 -7.58 10.81 17.50
C LYS A 71 -7.96 12.12 18.17
N PHE A 72 -9.10 12.69 17.80
CA PHE A 72 -9.45 14.06 18.17
C PHE A 72 -10.38 14.15 19.39
N ALA A 73 -11.06 13.07 19.82
CA ALA A 73 -12.07 13.16 20.88
C ALA A 73 -11.53 13.66 22.22
N VAL A 74 -10.40 13.11 22.69
CA VAL A 74 -9.80 13.49 23.98
C VAL A 74 -9.36 14.96 23.97
N LYS A 75 -8.69 15.40 22.90
CA LYS A 75 -8.22 16.79 22.78
C LYS A 75 -9.35 17.78 22.54
N HIS A 76 -10.43 17.34 21.89
CA HIS A 76 -11.64 18.13 21.75
C HIS A 76 -12.34 18.33 23.11
N GLU A 77 -12.42 17.29 23.94
CA GLU A 77 -12.97 17.41 25.31
C GLU A 77 -12.13 18.37 26.17
N GLU A 78 -10.80 18.29 26.09
CA GLU A 78 -9.89 19.26 26.73
C GLU A 78 -10.16 20.69 26.22
N ALA A 79 -10.35 20.88 24.91
CA ALA A 79 -10.66 22.19 24.32
C ALA A 79 -12.00 22.76 24.81
N LEU A 80 -13.03 21.92 24.97
CA LEU A 80 -14.32 22.31 25.55
C LEU A 80 -14.19 22.68 27.03
N ARG A 81 -13.30 22.01 27.77
CA ARG A 81 -12.99 22.39 29.14
C ARG A 81 -12.33 23.77 29.20
N VAL A 82 -11.40 24.07 28.27
CA VAL A 82 -10.79 25.40 28.13
C VAL A 82 -11.86 26.47 27.86
N LYS A 83 -12.81 26.17 26.97
CA LYS A 83 -13.95 27.05 26.68
C LYS A 83 -14.74 27.37 27.95
N ALA A 84 -15.14 26.34 28.69
CA ALA A 84 -15.94 26.51 29.91
C ALA A 84 -15.19 27.32 30.98
N MET A 85 -13.87 27.14 31.10
CA MET A 85 -13.05 27.94 32.01
C MET A 85 -12.96 29.41 31.57
N ALA A 86 -12.77 29.66 30.26
CA ALA A 86 -12.71 31.01 29.71
C ALA A 86 -14.06 31.74 29.83
N ASP A 87 -15.17 31.07 29.47
CA ASP A 87 -16.54 31.61 29.58
C ASP A 87 -16.87 31.98 31.03
N SER A 88 -16.53 31.11 31.99
CA SER A 88 -16.72 31.37 33.42
C SER A 88 -15.98 32.63 33.88
N LEU A 89 -14.71 32.80 33.49
CA LEU A 89 -13.92 33.97 33.84
C LEU A 89 -14.42 35.25 33.16
N VAL A 90 -14.78 35.19 31.88
CA VAL A 90 -15.29 36.34 31.14
C VAL A 90 -16.61 36.81 31.76
N HIS A 91 -17.53 35.90 32.05
CA HIS A 91 -18.79 36.22 32.73
C HIS A 91 -18.56 36.81 34.13
N HIS A 92 -17.62 36.26 34.90
CA HIS A 92 -17.27 36.84 36.20
C HIS A 92 -16.76 38.28 36.08
N ILE A 93 -15.96 38.58 35.05
CA ILE A 93 -15.49 39.95 34.78
C ILE A 93 -16.64 40.85 34.30
N GLU A 94 -17.57 40.33 33.47
CA GLU A 94 -18.77 41.06 33.05
C GLU A 94 -19.62 41.47 34.26
N ASP A 95 -19.84 40.55 35.19
CA ASP A 95 -20.60 40.80 36.42
C ASP A 95 -19.91 41.88 37.29
N ILE A 96 -18.58 41.85 37.41
CA ILE A 96 -17.83 42.88 38.13
C ILE A 96 -18.02 44.25 37.47
N LYS A 97 -17.89 44.32 36.14
CA LYS A 97 -18.09 45.56 35.37
C LYS A 97 -19.51 46.08 35.50
N ALA A 98 -20.51 45.21 35.37
CA ALA A 98 -21.93 45.56 35.51
C ALA A 98 -22.24 46.14 36.89
N ASN A 99 -21.76 45.47 37.95
CA ASN A 99 -21.95 45.90 39.34
C ASN A 99 -21.26 47.25 39.63
N ALA A 100 -20.06 47.47 39.07
CA ALA A 100 -19.34 48.74 39.23
C ALA A 100 -20.08 49.90 38.54
N VAL A 101 -20.52 49.69 37.30
CA VAL A 101 -21.25 50.72 36.54
C VAL A 101 -22.61 51.03 37.19
N ALA A 102 -23.34 50.01 37.65
CA ALA A 102 -24.61 50.17 38.35
C ALA A 102 -24.50 51.02 39.62
N LYS A 103 -23.47 50.77 40.43
CA LYS A 103 -23.23 51.52 41.66
C LYS A 103 -22.82 52.98 41.40
N ALA A 104 -22.09 53.24 40.33
CA ALA A 104 -21.61 54.59 40.00
C ALA A 104 -22.74 55.50 39.46
N ASP A 105 -23.55 55.02 38.52
CA ASP A 105 -24.64 55.81 37.93
C ASP A 105 -25.96 55.72 38.74
N GLY A 106 -26.01 54.89 39.79
CA GLY A 106 -27.21 54.71 40.63
C GLY A 106 -28.38 54.05 39.88
N VAL A 107 -28.06 53.25 38.86
CA VAL A 107 -29.04 52.60 37.97
C VAL A 107 -29.17 51.13 38.37
N GLU A 108 -30.40 50.61 38.38
CA GLU A 108 -30.67 49.18 38.60
C GLU A 108 -29.91 48.31 37.59
N LEU A 109 -29.31 47.20 38.05
CA LEU A 109 -28.50 46.29 37.22
C LEU A 109 -29.26 45.82 35.95
N SER A 110 -30.57 45.70 36.05
CA SER A 110 -31.49 45.28 34.98
C SER A 110 -31.68 46.32 33.87
N ALA A 111 -31.40 47.60 34.12
CA ALA A 111 -31.50 48.67 33.14
C ALA A 111 -30.17 48.93 32.39
N LEU A 112 -29.08 48.33 32.86
CA LEU A 112 -27.77 48.34 32.20
C LEU A 112 -27.55 47.15 31.28
N GLN A 113 -28.37 46.10 31.43
CA GLN A 113 -28.38 44.96 30.51
C GLN A 113 -29.26 45.23 29.29
N GLY A 114 -28.64 45.64 28.18
CA GLY A 114 -29.31 45.85 26.89
C GLY A 114 -28.89 44.80 25.87
N LYS A 115 -29.83 44.18 25.14
CA LYS A 115 -29.51 43.27 24.03
C LYS A 115 -29.19 44.07 22.76
N ASP A 116 -28.02 43.83 22.17
CA ASP A 116 -27.73 44.27 20.79
C ASP A 116 -28.49 43.41 19.75
N ALA A 117 -28.36 43.77 18.47
CA ALA A 117 -29.00 43.07 17.34
C ALA A 117 -28.58 41.59 17.20
N ASN A 118 -27.53 41.16 17.92
CA ASN A 118 -27.02 39.79 17.94
C ASN A 118 -27.35 39.06 19.28
N GLY A 119 -28.20 39.66 20.12
CA GLY A 119 -28.79 39.01 21.29
C GLY A 119 -27.88 38.93 22.53
N ARG A 120 -26.83 39.76 22.63
CA ARG A 120 -25.90 39.76 23.77
C ARG A 120 -25.82 41.09 24.50
N ASP A 121 -25.39 40.99 25.75
CA ASP A 121 -25.43 42.03 26.78
C ASP A 121 -24.42 43.15 26.46
N THR A 122 -24.92 44.29 25.97
CA THR A 122 -24.13 45.52 25.91
C THR A 122 -24.40 46.29 27.19
N LEU A 123 -23.42 46.25 28.12
CA LEU A 123 -23.28 47.32 29.09
C LEU A 123 -23.40 48.66 28.35
N ARG A 124 -24.15 49.60 28.91
CA ARG A 124 -24.23 50.99 28.44
C ARG A 124 -22.81 51.46 28.09
N ALA A 125 -22.58 51.86 26.84
CA ALA A 125 -21.26 52.26 26.37
C ALA A 125 -20.65 53.24 27.39
N LEU A 126 -19.42 52.99 27.86
CA LEU A 126 -18.76 53.82 28.87
C LEU A 126 -18.81 55.33 28.52
N LEU A 127 -18.85 55.64 27.22
CA LEU A 127 -19.07 56.98 26.66
C LEU A 127 -20.32 57.70 27.19
N ALA A 128 -21.36 56.99 27.59
CA ALA A 128 -22.65 57.50 28.05
C ALA A 128 -22.82 57.52 29.58
N LEU A 129 -21.76 57.21 30.34
CA LEU A 129 -21.74 57.34 31.81
C LEU A 129 -21.50 58.79 32.22
N GLU A 130 -22.17 59.22 33.28
CA GLU A 130 -22.01 60.57 33.84
C GLU A 130 -20.89 60.61 34.88
N MET A 131 -20.70 59.52 35.66
CA MET A 131 -19.71 59.39 36.73
C MET A 131 -18.43 58.65 36.28
N LYS A 132 -17.84 59.06 35.14
CA LYS A 132 -16.63 58.40 34.58
C LYS A 132 -15.37 58.59 35.44
N ASP A 133 -15.33 59.69 36.19
CA ASP A 133 -14.22 60.11 37.04
C ASP A 133 -14.30 59.53 38.47
N ASP A 134 -15.37 58.82 38.80
CA ASP A 134 -15.52 58.17 40.11
C ASP A 134 -14.38 57.18 40.37
N ARG A 135 -13.79 57.27 41.56
CA ARG A 135 -12.65 56.45 42.02
C ARG A 135 -13.02 55.53 43.17
N ASP A 136 -14.13 55.80 43.84
CA ASP A 136 -14.50 55.14 45.09
C ASP A 136 -15.19 53.79 44.82
N VAL A 137 -15.99 53.69 43.76
CA VAL A 137 -16.81 52.50 43.49
C VAL A 137 -15.94 51.28 43.22
N LEU A 138 -14.93 51.39 42.33
CA LEU A 138 -14.02 50.28 42.05
C LEU A 138 -13.09 50.00 43.24
N THR A 139 -12.59 51.05 43.89
CA THR A 139 -11.71 50.92 45.05
C THR A 139 -12.39 50.13 46.16
N GLN A 140 -13.62 50.50 46.53
CA GLN A 140 -14.38 49.82 47.58
C GLN A 140 -14.83 48.41 47.18
N ALA A 141 -15.17 48.20 45.90
CA ALA A 141 -15.63 46.91 45.41
C ALA A 141 -14.50 45.89 45.31
N LEU A 142 -13.35 46.27 44.75
CA LEU A 142 -12.30 45.33 44.32
C LEU A 142 -11.10 45.28 45.26
N VAL A 143 -10.76 46.37 45.95
CA VAL A 143 -9.54 46.47 46.77
C VAL A 143 -9.88 46.63 48.26
N GLY A 144 -10.87 47.46 48.61
CA GLY A 144 -11.20 47.80 49.99
C GLY A 144 -10.46 49.05 50.49
N SER A 145 -10.42 49.24 51.80
CA SER A 145 -9.91 50.47 52.44
C SER A 145 -8.39 50.56 52.55
N GLU A 146 -7.67 49.44 52.40
CA GLU A 146 -6.22 49.37 52.60
C GLU A 146 -5.54 48.83 51.32
N PRO A 147 -4.75 49.64 50.60
CA PRO A 147 -4.11 49.22 49.34
C PRO A 147 -3.00 48.16 49.55
N ALA A 148 -2.35 48.14 50.72
CA ALA A 148 -1.29 47.16 51.00
C ALA A 148 -1.84 45.74 51.26
N THR A 149 -3.11 45.63 51.67
CA THR A 149 -3.79 44.35 51.95
C THR A 149 -5.17 44.37 51.30
N PRO A 150 -5.25 44.03 50.00
CA PRO A 150 -6.52 44.03 49.28
C PRO A 150 -7.50 43.04 49.92
N ARG A 151 -8.78 43.37 49.87
CA ARG A 151 -9.86 42.55 50.40
C ARG A 151 -9.88 41.19 49.72
N GLU A 152 -9.90 40.14 50.54
CA GLU A 152 -10.09 38.76 50.10
C GLU A 152 -11.58 38.40 50.20
N GLY A 153 -12.17 37.91 49.10
CA GLY A 153 -13.58 37.51 49.07
C GLY A 153 -14.18 37.44 47.66
N PRO A 154 -15.46 37.05 47.53
CA PRO A 154 -16.13 36.94 46.24
C PRO A 154 -16.28 38.30 45.55
N GLY A 155 -15.84 38.39 44.29
CA GLY A 155 -15.90 39.60 43.46
C GLY A 155 -14.77 40.60 43.71
N THR A 156 -13.68 40.21 44.37
CA THR A 156 -12.52 41.10 44.61
C THR A 156 -11.41 40.93 43.58
N ALA A 157 -10.52 41.92 43.45
CA ALA A 157 -9.40 41.85 42.52
C ALA A 157 -8.43 40.69 42.85
N TYR A 158 -8.32 40.32 44.13
CA TYR A 158 -7.50 39.19 44.57
C TYR A 158 -8.03 37.84 44.07
N GLU A 159 -9.36 37.61 44.16
CA GLU A 159 -10.00 36.41 43.62
C GLU A 159 -9.84 36.35 42.10
N LEU A 160 -10.02 37.48 41.40
CA LEU A 160 -9.84 37.58 39.96
C LEU A 160 -8.41 37.19 39.56
N ARG A 161 -7.40 37.75 40.22
CA ARG A 161 -5.98 37.42 39.98
C ARG A 161 -5.71 35.93 40.19
N THR A 162 -6.24 35.36 41.27
CA THR A 162 -6.06 33.94 41.61
C THR A 162 -6.72 33.04 40.57
N SER A 163 -7.94 33.38 40.15
CA SER A 163 -8.71 32.61 39.17
C SER A 163 -8.06 32.65 37.78
N ILE A 164 -7.56 33.81 37.35
CA ILE A 164 -6.82 33.92 36.09
C ILE A 164 -5.47 33.18 36.16
N SER A 165 -4.78 33.24 37.31
CA SER A 165 -3.54 32.48 37.52
C SER A 165 -3.79 30.96 37.46
N ALA A 166 -4.88 30.48 38.08
CA ALA A 166 -5.28 29.08 38.01
C ALA A 166 -5.65 28.65 36.59
N PHE A 167 -6.30 29.54 35.81
CA PHE A 167 -6.57 29.31 34.39
C PHE A 167 -5.27 29.20 33.58
N ARG A 168 -4.34 30.15 33.73
CA ARG A 168 -3.01 30.10 33.10
C ARG A 168 -2.30 28.79 33.41
N ASP A 169 -2.26 28.40 34.68
CA ASP A 169 -1.55 27.19 35.10
C ASP A 169 -2.23 25.92 34.56
N SER A 170 -3.57 25.90 34.50
CA SER A 170 -4.33 24.82 33.86
C SER A 170 -4.03 24.73 32.36
N LEU A 171 -3.94 25.86 31.66
CA LEU A 171 -3.55 25.92 30.26
C LEU A 171 -2.13 25.37 30.03
N LYS A 172 -1.18 25.70 30.91
CA LYS A 172 0.20 25.19 30.84
C LYS A 172 0.26 23.67 31.00
N VAL A 173 -0.55 23.11 31.90
CA VAL A 173 -0.65 21.65 32.08
C VAL A 173 -1.20 20.99 30.81
N LEU A 174 -2.23 21.56 30.17
CA LEU A 174 -2.79 21.05 28.93
C LEU A 174 -1.83 21.17 27.73
N ALA A 175 -1.00 22.21 27.69
CA ALA A 175 0.00 22.41 26.65
C ALA A 175 1.08 21.32 26.65
N GLY A 176 1.44 20.80 27.83
CA GLY A 176 2.44 19.76 28.04
C GLY A 176 3.86 20.17 27.64
N GLU A 177 4.78 19.20 27.60
CA GLU A 177 6.21 19.45 27.31
C GLU A 177 6.47 19.96 25.89
N LYS A 178 5.60 19.64 24.94
CA LYS A 178 5.72 20.11 23.55
C LYS A 178 5.33 21.59 23.39
N GLY A 179 4.61 22.16 24.35
CA GLY A 179 4.02 23.51 24.28
C GLY A 179 4.82 24.62 24.96
N LEU A 180 6.13 24.47 25.16
CA LEU A 180 6.95 25.42 25.94
C LEU A 180 6.82 26.89 25.47
N ALA A 181 6.75 27.12 24.16
CA ALA A 181 6.58 28.46 23.61
C ALA A 181 5.21 29.08 23.97
N LEU A 182 4.15 28.26 23.97
CA LEU A 182 2.81 28.71 24.39
C LEU A 182 2.79 29.00 25.89
N SER A 183 3.39 28.14 26.71
CA SER A 183 3.52 28.36 28.15
C SER A 183 4.24 29.67 28.48
N ALA A 184 5.33 29.99 27.76
CA ALA A 184 6.04 31.25 27.93
C ALA A 184 5.20 32.47 27.49
N ALA A 185 4.43 32.35 26.42
CA ALA A 185 3.51 33.40 25.98
C ALA A 185 2.40 33.65 27.01
N LEU A 186 1.85 32.59 27.62
CA LEU A 186 0.84 32.69 28.68
C LEU A 186 1.40 33.35 29.95
N ASP A 187 2.66 33.07 30.31
CA ASP A 187 3.34 33.72 31.43
C ASP A 187 3.54 35.22 31.18
N ALA A 188 3.85 35.61 29.94
CA ALA A 188 3.99 37.03 29.57
C ALA A 188 2.65 37.76 29.50
N LEU A 189 1.58 37.07 29.07
CA LEU A 189 0.24 37.65 28.95
C LEU A 189 -0.40 37.90 30.32
N PHE A 190 -0.24 36.96 31.25
CA PHE A 190 -0.79 37.01 32.61
C PHE A 190 0.30 37.27 33.66
N ASP A 191 1.02 38.37 33.47
CA ASP A 191 2.00 38.87 34.44
C ASP A 191 1.33 39.78 35.48
N PHE A 192 1.19 39.24 36.69
CA PHE A 192 0.63 39.91 37.86
C PHE A 192 1.70 40.31 38.88
N SER A 193 2.95 40.47 38.45
CA SER A 193 4.03 40.94 39.32
C SER A 193 3.77 42.36 39.85
N ASP A 194 4.25 42.60 41.06
CA ASP A 194 4.25 43.93 41.67
C ASP A 194 5.09 44.89 40.83
N ARG A 195 4.60 46.13 40.67
CA ARG A 195 5.24 47.13 39.81
C ARG A 195 5.36 48.47 40.54
N ARG A 196 6.28 49.30 40.07
CA ARG A 196 6.43 50.66 40.58
C ARG A 196 5.40 51.58 39.92
N ASP A 197 4.67 52.33 40.73
CA ASP A 197 3.78 53.38 40.25
C ASP A 197 4.56 54.63 39.78
N ALA A 198 3.86 55.64 39.28
CA ALA A 198 4.44 56.90 38.82
C ALA A 198 5.16 57.70 39.95
N SER A 199 4.83 57.43 41.21
CA SER A 199 5.52 57.98 42.39
C SER A 199 6.76 57.18 42.82
N GLY A 200 7.03 56.03 42.18
CA GLY A 200 8.16 55.16 42.49
C GLY A 200 7.92 54.17 43.64
N THR A 201 6.70 54.11 44.17
CA THR A 201 6.28 53.18 45.23
C THR A 201 6.00 51.81 44.63
N MET A 202 6.42 50.75 45.31
CA MET A 202 6.13 49.38 44.90
C MET A 202 4.74 49.01 45.36
N ASN A 203 3.81 48.78 44.42
CA ASN A 203 2.44 48.43 44.72
C ASN A 203 2.11 47.05 44.12
N ASN A 204 1.18 46.36 44.76
CA ASN A 204 0.62 45.11 44.25
C ASN A 204 -0.26 45.36 43.01
N TRP A 205 -0.46 44.30 42.22
CA TRP A 205 -1.24 44.38 40.99
C TRP A 205 -2.67 44.89 41.22
N GLU A 206 -3.33 44.46 42.29
CA GLU A 206 -4.72 44.86 42.60
C GLU A 206 -4.82 46.38 42.82
N SER A 207 -3.89 46.97 43.56
CA SER A 207 -3.94 48.40 43.89
C SER A 207 -3.54 49.28 42.71
N ILE A 208 -2.56 48.87 41.91
CA ILE A 208 -2.15 49.65 40.72
C ILE A 208 -3.30 49.80 39.73
N ASN A 209 -4.11 48.75 39.56
CA ASN A 209 -5.14 48.73 38.52
C ASN A 209 -6.51 49.23 39.02
N PHE A 210 -6.80 49.13 40.33
CA PHE A 210 -8.15 49.36 40.84
C PHE A 210 -8.26 50.26 42.08
N TYR A 211 -7.15 50.72 42.69
CA TYR A 211 -7.18 51.62 43.85
C TYR A 211 -6.97 53.08 43.44
N ASP A 212 -7.92 53.96 43.78
CA ASP A 212 -7.95 55.39 43.40
C ASP A 212 -7.84 55.62 41.87
N VAL A 213 -8.30 54.64 41.09
CA VAL A 213 -8.31 54.67 39.63
C VAL A 213 -9.70 55.08 39.13
N PRO A 214 -9.82 55.99 38.16
CA PRO A 214 -11.11 56.35 37.57
C PRO A 214 -11.85 55.12 37.01
N LEU A 215 -13.17 55.10 37.19
CA LEU A 215 -14.06 54.02 36.76
C LEU A 215 -13.82 53.62 35.30
N ALA A 216 -13.73 54.61 34.40
CA ALA A 216 -13.49 54.36 32.98
C ALA A 216 -12.18 53.57 32.72
N ALA A 217 -11.11 53.87 33.46
CA ALA A 217 -9.82 53.20 33.30
C ALA A 217 -9.80 51.81 33.92
N GLY A 218 -10.46 51.63 35.07
CA GLY A 218 -10.60 50.31 35.70
C GLY A 218 -11.46 49.36 34.88
N VAL A 219 -12.57 49.84 34.30
CA VAL A 219 -13.40 49.03 33.38
C VAL A 219 -12.63 48.68 32.10
N ALA A 220 -11.87 49.62 31.52
CA ALA A 220 -11.01 49.32 30.37
C ALA A 220 -9.96 48.24 30.69
N THR A 221 -9.38 48.25 31.89
CA THR A 221 -8.46 47.19 32.36
C THR A 221 -9.16 45.83 32.45
N LEU A 222 -10.40 45.79 32.96
CA LEU A 222 -11.21 44.57 32.99
C LEU A 222 -11.54 44.06 31.57
N SER A 223 -11.89 44.95 30.64
CA SER A 223 -12.10 44.61 29.22
C SER A 223 -10.85 44.08 28.55
N LYS A 224 -9.68 44.63 28.90
CA LYS A 224 -8.39 44.10 28.44
C LYS A 224 -8.18 42.67 28.91
N LEU A 225 -8.45 42.37 30.18
CA LEU A 225 -8.35 41.00 30.71
C LEU A 225 -9.30 40.03 29.99
N GLN A 226 -10.53 40.46 29.66
CA GLN A 226 -11.47 39.64 28.87
C GLN A 226 -10.90 39.32 27.48
N ALA A 227 -10.35 40.32 26.79
CA ALA A 227 -9.70 40.12 25.50
C ALA A 227 -8.49 39.18 25.59
N ASP A 228 -7.65 39.35 26.61
CA ASP A 228 -6.47 38.51 26.86
C ASP A 228 -6.89 37.04 27.15
N ILE A 229 -7.97 36.81 27.91
CA ILE A 229 -8.53 35.46 28.17
C ILE A 229 -9.03 34.82 26.87
N ARG A 230 -9.78 35.55 26.05
CA ARG A 230 -10.27 35.04 24.75
C ARG A 230 -9.13 34.78 23.76
N ALA A 231 -8.07 35.59 23.79
CA ALA A 231 -6.87 35.35 23.00
C ALA A 231 -6.15 34.06 23.43
N ALA A 232 -5.95 33.87 24.75
CA ALA A 232 -5.34 32.67 25.31
C ALA A 232 -6.16 31.40 25.03
N GLU A 233 -7.49 31.47 25.12
CA GLU A 233 -8.41 30.41 24.70
C GLU A 233 -8.18 30.05 23.23
N ASN A 234 -8.17 31.04 22.34
CA ASN A 234 -7.99 30.82 20.90
C ASN A 234 -6.66 30.14 20.57
N ASP A 235 -5.56 30.61 21.17
CA ASP A 235 -4.23 30.06 20.95
C ASP A 235 -4.13 28.63 21.51
N MET A 236 -4.78 28.35 22.65
CA MET A 236 -4.82 27.00 23.20
C MET A 236 -5.60 26.03 22.30
N VAL A 237 -6.77 26.43 21.79
CA VAL A 237 -7.57 25.57 20.91
C VAL A 237 -6.79 25.23 19.64
N LYS A 238 -6.12 26.22 19.05
CA LYS A 238 -5.21 26.00 17.91
C LYS A 238 -4.05 25.08 18.24
N TRP A 239 -3.47 25.22 19.43
CA TRP A 239 -2.41 24.34 19.88
C TRP A 239 -2.90 22.90 20.05
N LEU A 240 -4.03 22.69 20.72
CA LEU A 240 -4.63 21.38 20.92
C LEU A 240 -4.94 20.71 19.58
N TYR A 241 -5.52 21.44 18.64
CA TYR A 241 -5.75 20.95 17.28
C TYR A 241 -4.45 20.54 16.58
N ARG A 242 -3.45 21.43 16.55
CA ARG A 242 -2.14 21.16 15.90
C ARG A 242 -1.37 20.03 16.57
N SER A 243 -1.52 19.86 17.88
CA SER A 243 -0.82 18.81 18.62
C SER A 243 -1.22 17.40 18.17
N VAL A 244 -2.48 17.23 17.73
CA VAL A 244 -2.96 15.98 17.14
C VAL A 244 -2.32 15.75 15.77
N GLU A 245 -2.21 16.78 14.94
CA GLU A 245 -1.60 16.67 13.59
C GLU A 245 -0.08 16.47 13.61
N VAL A 246 0.61 16.94 14.67
CA VAL A 246 2.06 16.72 14.84
C VAL A 246 2.37 15.24 15.02
N ASP A 247 1.46 14.50 15.65
CA ASP A 247 1.62 13.06 15.89
C ASP A 247 1.18 12.20 14.69
N ASP A 248 0.76 12.82 13.58
CA ASP A 248 0.35 12.14 12.34
C ASP A 248 1.51 11.98 11.34
N TYR A 249 1.48 10.86 10.61
CA TYR A 249 2.42 10.62 9.51
C TYR A 249 2.19 11.61 8.38
N LYS A 250 3.21 12.40 8.08
CA LYS A 250 3.20 13.33 6.94
C LYS A 250 3.71 12.60 5.71
N PHE A 251 2.82 12.24 4.80
CA PHE A 251 3.19 11.68 3.50
C PHE A 251 3.23 12.79 2.45
N GLY A 252 4.38 12.96 1.78
CA GLY A 252 4.60 14.04 0.81
C GLY A 252 4.13 13.73 -0.60
N THR A 253 3.90 12.47 -0.95
CA THR A 253 3.55 12.06 -2.32
C THR A 253 2.61 10.86 -2.32
N LEU A 254 1.59 10.91 -3.18
CA LEU A 254 0.65 9.83 -3.43
C LEU A 254 1.03 9.09 -4.71
N THR A 255 1.01 7.77 -4.68
CA THR A 255 1.25 6.90 -5.83
C THR A 255 0.29 5.72 -5.80
N THR A 256 -0.02 5.13 -6.93
CA THR A 256 -0.85 3.92 -7.00
C THR A 256 0.04 2.68 -6.95
N ALA A 257 -0.32 1.73 -6.09
CA ALA A 257 0.30 0.42 -6.05
C ALA A 257 -0.69 -0.63 -6.58
N VAL A 258 -0.20 -1.49 -7.48
CA VAL A 258 -0.96 -2.62 -8.03
C VAL A 258 -0.19 -3.89 -7.70
N VAL A 259 -0.81 -4.78 -6.93
CA VAL A 259 -0.21 -6.06 -6.52
C VAL A 259 -0.98 -7.20 -7.17
N PRO A 260 -0.47 -7.80 -8.27
CA PRO A 260 -1.12 -8.92 -8.93
C PRO A 260 -0.99 -10.21 -8.10
N GLN A 261 -2.03 -11.05 -8.07
CA GLN A 261 -1.95 -12.38 -7.46
C GLN A 261 -1.07 -13.33 -8.27
N SER A 262 -1.11 -13.22 -9.60
CA SER A 262 -0.20 -13.91 -10.53
C SER A 262 0.07 -13.00 -11.72
N SER A 263 1.35 -12.89 -12.12
CA SER A 263 1.75 -12.18 -13.34
C SER A 263 1.62 -13.03 -14.61
N LEU A 264 1.39 -14.34 -14.47
CA LEU A 264 1.22 -15.28 -15.57
C LEU A 264 -0.19 -15.89 -15.53
N ILE A 265 -0.94 -15.72 -16.62
CA ILE A 265 -2.28 -16.29 -16.80
C ILE A 265 -2.36 -16.98 -18.17
N MET A 266 -3.15 -18.05 -18.27
CA MET A 266 -3.44 -18.65 -19.57
C MET A 266 -4.59 -17.89 -20.25
N VAL A 267 -4.67 -17.98 -21.58
CA VAL A 267 -5.80 -17.40 -22.34
C VAL A 267 -7.11 -17.98 -21.80
N GLY A 268 -8.02 -17.13 -21.35
CA GLY A 268 -9.31 -17.53 -20.75
C GLY A 268 -9.32 -17.61 -19.22
N ASP A 269 -8.18 -17.45 -18.54
CA ASP A 269 -8.13 -17.30 -17.08
C ASP A 269 -8.41 -15.84 -16.67
N SER A 270 -8.87 -15.62 -15.43
CA SER A 270 -9.13 -14.28 -14.89
C SER A 270 -7.88 -13.66 -14.25
N PHE A 271 -7.48 -12.48 -14.71
CA PHE A 271 -6.47 -11.66 -14.02
C PHE A 271 -7.05 -11.06 -12.71
N ARG A 272 -6.33 -11.19 -11.60
CA ARG A 272 -6.71 -10.64 -10.29
C ARG A 272 -5.55 -9.86 -9.69
N ALA A 273 -5.83 -8.64 -9.24
CA ALA A 273 -4.85 -7.75 -8.62
C ALA A 273 -5.53 -6.84 -7.60
N ASP A 274 -4.84 -6.57 -6.50
CA ASP A 274 -5.24 -5.57 -5.52
C ASP A 274 -4.69 -4.20 -5.93
N VAL A 275 -5.57 -3.21 -6.03
CA VAL A 275 -5.22 -1.84 -6.43
C VAL A 275 -5.50 -0.91 -5.25
N PHE A 276 -4.46 -0.23 -4.75
CA PHE A 276 -4.60 0.69 -3.63
C PHE A 276 -3.72 1.94 -3.80
N LEU A 277 -4.06 2.98 -3.05
CA LEU A 277 -3.30 4.21 -2.97
C LEU A 277 -2.19 4.06 -1.92
N ALA A 278 -0.95 4.26 -2.32
CA ALA A 278 0.22 4.27 -1.45
C ALA A 278 0.71 5.71 -1.27
N ALA A 279 0.90 6.12 -0.02
CA ALA A 279 1.48 7.41 0.33
C ALA A 279 2.90 7.20 0.85
N TYR A 280 3.86 8.01 0.40
CA TYR A 280 5.24 7.96 0.86
C TYR A 280 5.90 9.34 0.84
N ASP A 281 7.03 9.50 1.54
CA ASP A 281 7.80 10.75 1.58
C ASP A 281 9.22 10.54 1.02
N PRO A 282 9.60 11.19 -0.09
CA PRO A 282 10.97 11.14 -0.60
C PRO A 282 12.02 11.79 0.32
N LYS A 283 11.61 12.74 1.18
CA LYS A 283 12.53 13.47 2.07
C LYS A 283 12.93 12.64 3.29
N ASN A 284 12.04 11.77 3.76
CA ASN A 284 12.29 10.80 4.81
C ASN A 284 12.55 9.41 4.21
N ALA A 285 13.74 9.24 3.62
CA ALA A 285 14.08 8.01 2.90
C ALA A 285 14.25 6.82 3.88
N PRO A 286 13.41 5.77 3.78
CA PRO A 286 13.39 4.68 4.74
C PRO A 286 14.56 3.70 4.50
N ARG A 287 15.16 3.16 5.55
CA ARG A 287 16.14 2.08 5.44
C ARG A 287 15.44 0.74 5.26
N VAL A 288 15.55 0.16 4.06
CA VAL A 288 14.94 -1.14 3.75
C VAL A 288 15.98 -2.25 3.79
N THR A 289 15.75 -3.25 4.62
CA THR A 289 16.62 -4.42 4.76
C THR A 289 15.88 -5.70 4.38
N MET A 290 16.61 -6.65 3.82
CA MET A 290 16.14 -8.04 3.66
C MET A 290 16.40 -8.82 4.95
N LYS A 291 15.74 -9.98 5.11
CA LYS A 291 15.96 -10.91 6.22
C LYS A 291 17.43 -11.32 6.37
N ASP A 292 18.16 -11.37 5.26
CA ASP A 292 19.59 -11.70 5.20
C ASP A 292 20.51 -10.53 5.66
N GLY A 293 19.93 -9.40 6.09
CA GLY A 293 20.66 -8.20 6.52
C GLY A 293 21.13 -7.28 5.38
N THR A 294 20.89 -7.65 4.12
CA THR A 294 21.26 -6.83 2.96
C THR A 294 20.38 -5.59 2.88
N THR A 295 20.99 -4.40 2.83
CA THR A 295 20.26 -3.13 2.67
C THR A 295 20.00 -2.86 1.19
N LEU A 296 18.76 -2.52 0.85
CA LEU A 296 18.37 -2.21 -0.53
C LEU A 296 18.70 -0.75 -0.88
N PRO A 297 19.21 -0.48 -2.10
CA PRO A 297 19.43 0.88 -2.56
C PRO A 297 18.10 1.59 -2.80
N ILE A 298 18.00 2.83 -2.34
CA ILE A 298 16.84 3.70 -2.54
C ILE A 298 17.11 4.58 -3.75
N GLY A 299 16.16 4.63 -4.69
CA GLY A 299 16.23 5.54 -5.84
C GLY A 299 15.98 7.00 -5.47
N SER A 300 16.23 7.92 -6.40
CA SER A 300 15.86 9.34 -6.25
C SER A 300 14.35 9.56 -6.13
N ASP A 301 13.56 8.54 -6.47
CA ASP A 301 12.11 8.49 -6.31
C ASP A 301 11.68 8.06 -4.89
N GLY A 302 12.61 7.85 -3.95
CA GLY A 302 12.32 7.43 -2.58
C GLY A 302 11.94 5.95 -2.44
N LYS A 303 12.04 5.16 -3.51
CA LYS A 303 11.63 3.74 -3.53
C LYS A 303 12.84 2.82 -3.46
N ALA A 304 12.78 1.81 -2.60
CA ALA A 304 13.79 0.75 -2.56
C ALA A 304 13.73 -0.12 -3.83
N LYS A 305 14.89 -0.43 -4.41
CA LYS A 305 15.00 -1.23 -5.64
C LYS A 305 15.50 -2.64 -5.31
N LEU A 306 14.58 -3.60 -5.24
CA LEU A 306 14.89 -5.02 -5.09
C LEU A 306 15.30 -5.63 -6.44
N ARG A 307 16.47 -6.26 -6.49
CA ARG A 307 16.96 -7.01 -7.66
C ARG A 307 17.55 -8.33 -7.21
N LEU A 308 16.84 -9.43 -7.51
CA LEU A 308 17.27 -10.79 -7.16
C LEU A 308 17.43 -11.64 -8.42
N ARG A 309 18.36 -12.60 -8.36
CA ARG A 309 18.51 -13.64 -9.39
C ARG A 309 17.74 -14.88 -8.94
N GLY A 310 16.98 -15.48 -9.85
CA GLY A 310 16.28 -16.73 -9.59
C GLY A 310 17.26 -17.90 -9.57
N ASN A 311 17.66 -18.33 -8.36
CA ASN A 311 18.69 -19.36 -8.20
C ASN A 311 18.14 -20.80 -8.16
N SER A 312 16.87 -20.98 -7.79
CA SER A 312 16.21 -22.30 -7.75
C SER A 312 14.85 -22.22 -8.43
N ILE A 313 14.47 -23.32 -9.09
CA ILE A 313 13.15 -23.47 -9.71
C ILE A 313 12.10 -23.58 -8.61
N GLY A 314 10.98 -22.87 -8.76
CA GLY A 314 9.87 -22.89 -7.80
C GLY A 314 9.47 -21.50 -7.31
N GLU A 315 8.59 -21.48 -6.31
CA GLU A 315 8.22 -20.25 -5.60
C GLU A 315 9.34 -19.84 -4.65
N GLN A 316 9.74 -18.57 -4.72
CA GLN A 316 10.69 -17.96 -3.80
C GLN A 316 9.99 -16.83 -3.04
N ILE A 317 10.09 -16.89 -1.70
CA ILE A 317 9.54 -15.88 -0.80
C ILE A 317 10.68 -15.01 -0.31
N VAL A 318 10.48 -13.70 -0.37
CA VAL A 318 11.41 -12.68 0.10
C VAL A 318 10.74 -11.92 1.23
N GLU A 319 11.43 -11.86 2.36
CA GLU A 319 10.99 -11.16 3.55
C GLU A 319 12.01 -10.10 3.94
N GLY A 320 11.55 -9.03 4.57
CA GLY A 320 12.41 -7.98 5.07
C GLY A 320 11.67 -6.99 5.95
N ILE A 321 12.37 -5.92 6.32
CA ILE A 321 11.88 -4.88 7.22
C ILE A 321 12.17 -3.51 6.61
N ILE A 322 11.21 -2.60 6.72
CA ILE A 322 11.33 -1.19 6.38
C ILE A 322 11.45 -0.43 7.69
N ARG A 323 12.57 0.28 7.88
CA ARG A 323 12.80 1.16 9.03
C ARG A 323 12.66 2.61 8.59
N PHE A 324 11.83 3.39 9.26
CA PHE A 324 11.62 4.80 8.95
C PHE A 324 11.40 5.64 10.20
N ASP A 325 11.69 6.94 10.11
CA ASP A 325 11.48 7.86 11.22
C ASP A 325 10.01 8.28 11.26
N GLY A 326 9.25 7.70 12.20
CA GLY A 326 7.86 8.05 12.48
C GLY A 326 7.74 9.19 13.49
N PRO A 327 6.52 9.72 13.72
CA PRO A 327 6.27 10.79 14.68
C PRO A 327 6.59 10.40 16.13
N LYS A 328 6.59 9.10 16.45
CA LYS A 328 6.93 8.54 17.78
C LYS A 328 8.36 8.01 17.88
N GLY A 329 9.18 8.19 16.84
CA GLY A 329 10.53 7.67 16.74
C GLY A 329 10.69 6.66 15.60
N VAL A 330 11.77 5.89 15.62
CA VAL A 330 12.08 4.91 14.58
C VAL A 330 11.09 3.74 14.66
N GLU A 331 10.36 3.48 13.58
CA GLU A 331 9.41 2.38 13.47
C GLU A 331 9.87 1.36 12.43
N GLU A 332 9.42 0.11 12.61
CA GLU A 332 9.79 -1.02 11.76
C GLU A 332 8.55 -1.73 11.22
N VAL A 333 8.43 -1.85 9.89
CA VAL A 333 7.31 -2.52 9.22
C VAL A 333 7.83 -3.69 8.39
N PRO A 334 7.37 -4.94 8.64
CA PRO A 334 7.77 -6.08 7.85
C PRO A 334 7.11 -6.07 6.48
N TYR A 335 7.80 -6.60 5.47
CA TYR A 335 7.23 -6.86 4.14
C TYR A 335 7.56 -8.27 3.69
N THR A 336 6.64 -8.85 2.92
CA THR A 336 6.79 -10.16 2.28
C THR A 336 6.35 -10.06 0.83
N THR A 337 7.15 -10.61 -0.09
CA THR A 337 6.79 -10.75 -1.50
C THR A 337 7.21 -12.12 -2.00
N SER A 338 6.39 -12.78 -2.82
CA SER A 338 6.79 -14.01 -3.51
C SER A 338 6.99 -13.77 -5.00
N PHE A 339 7.86 -14.56 -5.62
CA PHE A 339 8.06 -14.59 -7.07
C PHE A 339 8.36 -16.03 -7.52
N GLN A 340 7.96 -16.38 -8.74
CA GLN A 340 8.14 -17.73 -9.28
C GLN A 340 9.29 -17.76 -10.29
N VAL A 341 10.21 -18.71 -10.11
CA VAL A 341 11.33 -18.96 -11.02
C VAL A 341 11.04 -20.22 -11.81
N MET A 342 11.03 -20.10 -13.13
CA MET A 342 10.81 -21.22 -14.05
C MET A 342 12.08 -21.49 -14.85
N ALA A 343 12.36 -22.76 -15.13
CA ALA A 343 13.41 -23.11 -16.08
C ALA A 343 12.99 -22.63 -17.48
N PRO A 344 13.92 -22.08 -18.29
CA PRO A 344 13.63 -21.75 -19.67
C PRO A 344 13.26 -23.03 -20.43
N LEU A 345 12.08 -23.06 -21.05
CA LEU A 345 11.59 -24.17 -21.86
C LEU A 345 11.77 -23.82 -23.34
N LEU A 346 12.61 -24.57 -24.06
CA LEU A 346 12.69 -24.52 -25.51
C LEU A 346 11.97 -25.76 -26.07
N VAL A 347 10.84 -25.55 -26.73
CA VAL A 347 10.13 -26.61 -27.45
C VAL A 347 10.55 -26.55 -28.92
N ALA A 348 11.50 -27.39 -29.31
CA ALA A 348 11.92 -27.56 -30.69
C ALA A 348 11.28 -28.83 -31.26
N SER A 349 10.23 -28.68 -32.06
CA SER A 349 9.52 -29.81 -32.67
C SER A 349 9.71 -29.83 -34.18
N PRO A 350 10.31 -30.89 -34.76
CA PRO A 350 10.47 -31.00 -36.21
C PRO A 350 9.12 -31.19 -36.91
N THR A 351 8.72 -30.19 -37.71
CA THR A 351 7.38 -30.12 -38.34
C THR A 351 7.09 -31.27 -39.30
N LYS A 352 8.10 -31.81 -40.00
CA LYS A 352 7.93 -32.96 -40.92
C LYS A 352 7.93 -34.32 -40.21
N MET A 353 8.25 -34.36 -38.92
CA MET A 353 8.33 -35.58 -38.11
C MET A 353 7.08 -35.83 -37.26
N ASN A 354 6.00 -35.06 -37.47
CA ASN A 354 4.70 -35.30 -36.85
C ASN A 354 3.99 -36.55 -37.44
N VAL A 355 4.66 -37.70 -37.41
CA VAL A 355 4.21 -38.97 -37.98
C VAL A 355 4.19 -40.03 -36.88
N LEU A 356 3.08 -40.77 -36.81
CA LEU A 356 2.97 -41.97 -35.99
C LEU A 356 2.83 -43.19 -36.91
N TYR A 357 3.49 -44.29 -36.58
CA TYR A 357 3.49 -45.51 -37.38
C TYR A 357 2.51 -46.55 -36.86
N ARG A 358 1.74 -47.16 -37.76
CA ARG A 358 0.83 -48.26 -37.41
C ARG A 358 1.60 -49.53 -37.03
N GLY A 359 1.07 -50.26 -36.06
CA GLY A 359 1.59 -51.57 -35.64
C GLY A 359 2.82 -51.53 -34.71
N VAL A 360 3.33 -50.34 -34.37
CA VAL A 360 4.44 -50.17 -33.43
C VAL A 360 4.05 -49.22 -32.29
N GLU A 361 4.84 -49.27 -31.22
CA GLU A 361 4.78 -48.31 -30.12
C GLU A 361 5.40 -46.98 -30.55
N ASN A 362 4.63 -45.90 -30.43
CA ASN A 362 5.08 -44.55 -30.77
C ASN A 362 5.24 -43.72 -29.48
N PRO A 363 6.46 -43.46 -29.00
CA PRO A 363 6.68 -42.60 -27.84
C PRO A 363 6.41 -41.12 -28.19
N ILE A 364 5.70 -40.43 -27.29
CA ILE A 364 5.28 -39.04 -27.39
C ILE A 364 5.56 -38.37 -26.04
N GLU A 365 6.22 -37.22 -26.07
CA GLU A 365 6.39 -36.37 -24.90
C GLU A 365 5.39 -35.21 -24.98
N LEU A 366 4.64 -34.99 -23.88
CA LEU A 366 3.67 -33.91 -23.77
C LEU A 366 4.10 -32.97 -22.64
N SER A 367 4.44 -31.74 -23.00
CA SER A 367 4.74 -30.68 -22.04
C SER A 367 3.72 -29.55 -22.19
N VAL A 368 3.14 -29.16 -21.07
CA VAL A 368 2.25 -28.00 -20.99
C VAL A 368 2.95 -26.96 -20.12
N PRO A 369 3.26 -25.76 -20.65
CA PRO A 369 3.90 -24.71 -19.88
C PRO A 369 3.11 -24.39 -18.60
N GLY A 370 3.80 -24.32 -17.46
CA GLY A 370 3.19 -24.01 -16.16
C GLY A 370 2.50 -25.19 -15.46
N VAL A 371 2.47 -26.39 -16.06
CA VAL A 371 1.84 -27.57 -15.47
C VAL A 371 2.88 -28.69 -15.30
N PRO A 372 3.07 -29.23 -14.09
CA PRO A 372 3.92 -30.40 -13.87
C PRO A 372 3.48 -31.59 -14.73
N ALA A 373 4.43 -32.32 -15.31
CA ALA A 373 4.14 -33.44 -16.23
C ALA A 373 3.21 -34.51 -15.62
N GLU A 374 3.27 -34.71 -14.30
CA GLU A 374 2.43 -35.65 -13.55
C GLU A 374 0.94 -35.29 -13.58
N ARG A 375 0.62 -33.99 -13.66
CA ARG A 375 -0.77 -33.50 -13.73
C ARG A 375 -1.32 -33.50 -15.15
N VAL A 376 -0.49 -33.71 -16.17
CA VAL A 376 -0.93 -33.77 -17.57
C VAL A 376 -1.47 -35.17 -17.86
N GLN A 377 -2.72 -35.26 -18.32
CA GLN A 377 -3.30 -36.49 -18.85
C GLN A 377 -3.37 -36.40 -20.38
N ALA A 378 -3.09 -37.49 -21.10
CA ALA A 378 -3.16 -37.51 -22.55
C ALA A 378 -4.42 -38.25 -23.05
N THR A 379 -5.02 -37.72 -24.11
CA THR A 379 -6.08 -38.39 -24.87
C THR A 379 -5.74 -38.36 -26.36
N ILE A 380 -6.12 -39.41 -27.09
CA ILE A 380 -5.87 -39.54 -28.52
C ILE A 380 -7.17 -39.87 -29.25
N SER A 381 -7.38 -39.31 -30.44
CA SER A 381 -8.61 -39.52 -31.23
C SER A 381 -8.72 -40.92 -31.86
N THR A 382 -7.62 -41.65 -32.04
CA THR A 382 -7.59 -42.99 -32.64
C THR A 382 -6.55 -43.86 -31.93
N GLY A 383 -6.88 -45.14 -31.71
CA GLY A 383 -6.02 -46.07 -30.97
C GLY A 383 -6.06 -45.84 -29.46
N ARG A 384 -4.94 -46.10 -28.79
CA ARG A 384 -4.77 -45.95 -27.34
C ARG A 384 -3.49 -45.19 -27.05
N ILE A 385 -3.54 -44.29 -26.07
CA ILE A 385 -2.37 -43.64 -25.49
C ILE A 385 -2.28 -43.99 -24.02
N ALA A 386 -1.10 -44.39 -23.55
CA ALA A 386 -0.86 -44.79 -22.17
C ALA A 386 0.44 -44.17 -21.64
N ARG A 387 0.48 -43.88 -20.34
CA ARG A 387 1.66 -43.30 -19.70
C ARG A 387 2.72 -44.39 -19.52
N GLN A 388 3.95 -44.11 -19.94
CA GLN A 388 5.09 -45.00 -19.75
C GLN A 388 6.31 -44.17 -19.36
N GLY A 389 6.78 -44.34 -18.12
CA GLY A 389 7.83 -43.49 -17.55
C GLY A 389 7.43 -42.00 -17.52
N ASN A 390 8.30 -41.15 -18.05
CA ASN A 390 8.09 -39.69 -18.15
C ASN A 390 7.31 -39.27 -19.41
N GLY A 391 7.00 -40.20 -20.31
CA GLY A 391 6.30 -39.93 -21.56
C GLY A 391 5.00 -40.71 -21.72
N TRP A 392 4.50 -40.70 -22.95
CA TRP A 392 3.30 -41.40 -23.37
C TRP A 392 3.61 -42.28 -24.57
N VAL A 393 2.94 -43.43 -24.69
CA VAL A 393 3.08 -44.30 -25.86
C VAL A 393 1.74 -44.48 -26.53
N ALA A 394 1.69 -44.15 -27.83
CA ALA A 394 0.52 -44.31 -28.68
C ALA A 394 0.62 -45.59 -29.53
N THR A 395 -0.46 -46.36 -29.54
CA THR A 395 -0.58 -47.64 -30.27
C THR A 395 -1.96 -47.81 -30.91
N GLY A 396 -2.09 -48.73 -31.87
CA GLY A 396 -3.39 -49.19 -32.37
C GLY A 396 -4.18 -48.19 -33.22
N MET A 397 -3.52 -47.22 -33.85
CA MET A 397 -4.19 -46.20 -34.67
C MET A 397 -4.78 -46.80 -35.95
N THR A 398 -6.01 -46.42 -36.28
CA THR A 398 -6.75 -46.92 -37.46
C THR A 398 -6.93 -45.85 -38.52
N SER A 399 -7.06 -44.58 -38.12
CA SER A 399 -7.23 -43.43 -39.01
C SER A 399 -5.94 -43.08 -39.78
N SER A 400 -6.05 -42.21 -40.79
CA SER A 400 -4.91 -41.53 -41.45
C SER A 400 -4.35 -40.35 -40.66
N THR A 401 -5.08 -39.87 -39.65
CA THR A 401 -4.70 -38.77 -38.77
C THR A 401 -5.02 -39.12 -37.32
N ALA A 402 -4.18 -38.67 -36.39
CA ALA A 402 -4.36 -38.83 -34.96
C ALA A 402 -4.22 -37.47 -34.28
N GLU A 403 -5.16 -37.14 -33.40
CA GLU A 403 -5.17 -35.90 -32.65
C GLU A 403 -4.91 -36.20 -31.18
N VAL A 404 -3.81 -35.67 -30.65
CA VAL A 404 -3.45 -35.82 -29.25
C VAL A 404 -3.83 -34.54 -28.51
N ASN A 405 -4.51 -34.70 -27.37
CA ASN A 405 -4.92 -33.60 -26.52
C ASN A 405 -4.41 -33.84 -25.10
N ALA A 406 -3.90 -32.79 -24.48
CA ALA A 406 -3.56 -32.77 -23.07
C ALA A 406 -4.78 -32.32 -22.26
N VAL A 407 -5.14 -33.06 -21.23
CA VAL A 407 -6.17 -32.72 -20.26
C VAL A 407 -5.47 -32.38 -18.95
N VAL A 408 -5.67 -31.15 -18.48
CA VAL A 408 -5.05 -30.63 -17.27
C VAL A 408 -6.13 -30.35 -16.23
N PRO A 409 -6.02 -30.91 -15.01
CA PRO A 409 -6.84 -30.50 -13.89
C PRO A 409 -6.36 -29.15 -13.37
N MET A 410 -7.23 -28.15 -13.42
CA MET A 410 -7.00 -26.80 -12.89
C MET A 410 -7.01 -26.81 -11.35
N PRO A 411 -6.44 -25.79 -10.68
CA PRO A 411 -6.52 -25.63 -9.23
C PRO A 411 -7.95 -25.49 -8.69
N ASP A 412 -8.91 -25.07 -9.53
CA ASP A 412 -10.33 -24.93 -9.20
C ASP A 412 -11.14 -26.24 -9.26
N GLY A 413 -10.48 -27.37 -9.55
CA GLY A 413 -11.11 -28.69 -9.68
C GLY A 413 -11.73 -28.98 -11.05
N THR A 414 -11.76 -28.01 -11.97
CA THR A 414 -12.20 -28.24 -13.35
C THR A 414 -11.11 -28.89 -14.19
N THR A 415 -11.47 -29.56 -15.28
CA THR A 415 -10.50 -30.10 -16.25
C THR A 415 -10.55 -29.29 -17.53
N ARG A 416 -9.37 -28.90 -18.03
CA ARG A 416 -9.23 -28.15 -19.27
C ARG A 416 -8.51 -28.97 -20.32
N ARG A 417 -9.03 -28.95 -21.56
CA ARG A 417 -8.41 -29.60 -22.71
C ARG A 417 -7.54 -28.61 -23.48
N ILE A 418 -6.31 -29.00 -23.76
CA ILE A 418 -5.27 -28.26 -24.49
C ILE A 418 -4.88 -29.07 -25.71
N GLY A 419 -4.89 -28.45 -26.89
CA GLY A 419 -4.67 -29.11 -28.17
C GLY A 419 -5.78 -28.77 -29.19
N PRO A 420 -5.90 -29.52 -30.30
CA PRO A 420 -5.20 -30.77 -30.61
C PRO A 420 -3.81 -30.60 -31.25
N ALA A 421 -2.87 -31.48 -30.89
CA ALA A 421 -1.67 -31.71 -31.67
C ALA A 421 -1.96 -32.77 -32.75
N THR A 422 -1.86 -32.39 -34.02
CA THR A 422 -2.22 -33.25 -35.16
C THR A 422 -1.01 -34.04 -35.66
N PHE A 423 -1.12 -35.37 -35.66
CA PHE A 423 -0.15 -36.30 -36.22
C PHE A 423 -0.71 -37.00 -37.45
N ARG A 424 0.15 -37.23 -38.44
CA ARG A 424 -0.14 -38.06 -39.61
C ARG A 424 0.12 -39.51 -39.26
N VAL A 425 -0.82 -40.40 -39.54
CA VAL A 425 -0.65 -41.83 -39.31
C VAL A 425 -0.18 -42.47 -40.61
N LYS A 426 1.02 -43.05 -40.59
CA LYS A 426 1.61 -43.77 -41.72
C LYS A 426 1.82 -45.24 -41.41
N ASP A 427 1.87 -46.04 -42.47
CA ASP A 427 2.37 -47.40 -42.35
C ASP A 427 3.89 -47.39 -42.22
N LEU A 428 4.42 -48.46 -41.63
CA LEU A 428 5.86 -48.71 -41.67
C LEU A 428 6.33 -48.77 -43.13
N PRO A 429 7.54 -48.30 -43.43
CA PRO A 429 8.14 -48.51 -44.73
C PRO A 429 8.16 -50.00 -45.11
N THR A 430 8.27 -50.31 -46.40
CA THR A 430 8.39 -51.70 -46.83
C THR A 430 9.72 -52.28 -46.31
N PRO A 431 9.71 -53.46 -45.65
CA PRO A 431 10.95 -54.12 -45.24
C PRO A 431 11.83 -54.50 -46.43
N MET A 432 13.08 -54.82 -46.16
CA MET A 432 13.94 -55.52 -47.10
C MET A 432 14.10 -56.98 -46.69
N ALA A 433 14.16 -57.86 -47.68
CA ALA A 433 14.49 -59.26 -47.47
C ALA A 433 16.00 -59.45 -47.32
N TYR A 434 16.39 -60.34 -46.42
CA TYR A 434 17.77 -60.69 -46.11
C TYR A 434 17.93 -62.21 -46.12
N VAL A 435 19.04 -62.69 -46.69
CA VAL A 435 19.52 -64.07 -46.54
C VAL A 435 20.88 -63.99 -45.86
N GLY A 436 20.96 -64.49 -44.62
CA GLY A 436 22.10 -64.21 -43.75
C GLY A 436 22.20 -62.71 -43.45
N GLN A 437 23.27 -62.06 -43.93
CA GLN A 437 23.50 -60.62 -43.79
C GLN A 437 23.32 -59.85 -45.11
N LYS A 438 22.96 -60.53 -46.20
CA LYS A 438 22.92 -59.96 -47.55
C LYS A 438 21.50 -59.66 -48.00
N ASN A 439 21.31 -58.60 -48.77
CA ASN A 439 20.00 -58.18 -49.30
C ASN A 439 20.03 -57.89 -50.81
N ALA A 440 18.92 -57.38 -51.35
CA ALA A 440 18.75 -57.06 -52.76
C ALA A 440 19.71 -55.98 -53.32
N LEU A 441 20.42 -55.23 -52.46
CA LEU A 441 21.40 -54.23 -52.91
C LEU A 441 22.71 -54.87 -53.38
N GLU A 442 22.99 -56.09 -52.93
CA GLU A 442 24.14 -56.85 -53.38
C GLU A 442 23.83 -57.56 -54.70
N ALA A 443 24.81 -57.65 -55.60
CA ALA A 443 24.65 -58.33 -56.89
C ALA A 443 25.25 -59.75 -56.90
N ARG A 444 26.01 -60.13 -55.86
CA ARG A 444 26.80 -61.37 -55.83
C ARG A 444 26.77 -62.00 -54.43
N ILE A 445 26.69 -63.33 -54.39
CA ILE A 445 26.75 -64.10 -53.15
C ILE A 445 27.72 -65.28 -53.27
N LYS A 446 28.48 -65.55 -52.21
CA LYS A 446 29.32 -66.75 -52.15
C LYS A 446 28.45 -67.97 -51.94
N LYS A 447 28.75 -69.07 -52.63
CA LYS A 447 28.00 -70.33 -52.47
C LYS A 447 27.97 -70.82 -51.01
N THR A 448 29.07 -70.62 -50.28
CA THR A 448 29.20 -70.99 -48.86
C THR A 448 28.25 -70.21 -47.96
N GLU A 449 28.10 -68.90 -48.18
CA GLU A 449 27.20 -68.02 -47.43
C GLU A 449 25.73 -68.39 -47.67
N LEU A 450 25.38 -68.70 -48.93
CA LEU A 450 24.02 -69.13 -49.31
C LEU A 450 23.65 -70.48 -48.70
N THR A 451 24.60 -71.42 -48.66
CA THR A 451 24.38 -72.76 -48.08
C THR A 451 24.34 -72.74 -46.55
N ALA A 452 25.03 -71.79 -45.91
CA ALA A 452 25.01 -71.59 -44.47
C ALA A 452 23.75 -70.89 -43.96
N ALA A 453 23.06 -70.13 -44.82
CA ALA A 453 21.83 -69.45 -44.45
C ALA A 453 20.70 -70.44 -44.13
N GLN A 454 19.97 -70.18 -43.06
CA GLN A 454 18.84 -71.03 -42.63
C GLN A 454 17.52 -70.68 -43.32
N GLY A 455 17.41 -69.46 -43.83
CA GLY A 455 16.18 -68.94 -44.40
C GLY A 455 16.26 -67.47 -44.77
N LEU A 456 15.10 -66.93 -45.12
CA LEU A 456 14.85 -65.54 -45.46
C LEU A 456 14.32 -64.78 -44.23
N ALA A 457 14.92 -63.64 -43.91
CA ALA A 457 14.44 -62.72 -42.88
C ALA A 457 13.96 -61.42 -43.51
N ALA A 458 12.96 -60.77 -42.92
CA ALA A 458 12.51 -59.44 -43.32
C ALA A 458 12.88 -58.44 -42.23
N LYS A 459 13.60 -57.38 -42.59
CA LYS A 459 14.05 -56.33 -41.66
C LYS A 459 13.95 -54.97 -42.32
N LEU A 460 13.69 -53.94 -41.53
CA LEU A 460 13.81 -52.57 -42.00
C LEU A 460 15.28 -52.12 -41.88
N PRO A 461 15.88 -51.57 -42.94
CA PRO A 461 17.19 -50.93 -42.83
C PRO A 461 17.06 -49.62 -42.05
N ASP A 462 18.00 -49.35 -41.16
CA ASP A 462 18.17 -48.06 -40.46
C ASP A 462 16.90 -47.50 -39.79
N THR A 463 16.28 -48.27 -38.88
CA THR A 463 15.09 -47.81 -38.14
C THR A 463 15.25 -47.83 -36.63
N GLU A 464 14.78 -46.76 -35.98
CA GLU A 464 14.65 -46.62 -34.53
C GLU A 464 13.54 -47.50 -33.92
N PHE A 465 12.72 -48.16 -34.75
CA PHE A 465 11.62 -48.99 -34.30
C PHE A 465 12.02 -50.47 -34.25
N ALA A 466 11.72 -51.15 -33.13
CA ALA A 466 11.90 -52.58 -32.97
C ALA A 466 10.79 -53.41 -33.66
N ALA A 467 10.55 -53.16 -34.96
CA ALA A 467 9.54 -53.87 -35.74
C ALA A 467 10.05 -55.24 -36.19
N ARG A 468 9.34 -56.31 -35.81
CA ARG A 468 9.65 -57.69 -36.23
C ARG A 468 8.73 -58.14 -37.35
N PHE A 469 9.32 -58.66 -38.42
CA PHE A 469 8.59 -59.16 -39.58
C PHE A 469 8.78 -60.66 -39.75
N GLN A 470 7.67 -61.34 -40.07
CA GLN A 470 7.62 -62.75 -40.40
C GLN A 470 7.45 -62.92 -41.92
N VAL A 471 8.36 -63.64 -42.56
CA VAL A 471 8.22 -64.04 -43.97
C VAL A 471 7.20 -65.17 -44.07
N LEU A 472 6.22 -64.99 -44.95
CA LEU A 472 5.09 -65.92 -45.16
C LEU A 472 5.35 -66.92 -46.27
N ARG A 473 5.92 -66.44 -47.39
CA ARG A 473 6.25 -67.25 -48.56
C ARG A 473 7.25 -66.53 -49.45
N PHE A 474 7.96 -67.29 -50.27
CA PHE A 474 8.79 -66.78 -51.35
C PHE A 474 8.93 -67.86 -52.44
N THR A 475 9.33 -67.45 -53.65
CA THR A 475 9.66 -68.35 -54.75
C THR A 475 11.16 -68.24 -55.02
N LEU A 476 11.86 -69.36 -54.95
CA LEU A 476 13.25 -69.47 -55.37
C LEU A 476 13.30 -69.81 -56.86
N GLN A 477 13.89 -68.95 -57.66
CA GLN A 477 14.17 -69.19 -59.07
C GLN A 477 15.67 -69.32 -59.27
N VAL A 478 16.11 -70.42 -59.89
CA VAL A 478 17.51 -70.61 -60.28
C VAL A 478 17.61 -70.63 -61.80
N VAL A 479 18.42 -69.75 -62.35
CA VAL A 479 18.66 -69.68 -63.81
C VAL A 479 20.00 -70.34 -64.12
N ARG A 480 19.92 -71.53 -64.72
CA ARG A 480 21.05 -72.28 -65.26
C ARG A 480 20.80 -72.59 -66.73
N GLY A 481 21.51 -71.91 -67.64
CA GLY A 481 21.28 -72.07 -69.08
C GLY A 481 19.91 -71.54 -69.51
N SER A 482 19.18 -72.28 -70.35
CA SER A 482 17.97 -71.81 -71.05
C SER A 482 16.64 -72.06 -70.33
N GLN A 483 16.61 -72.81 -69.20
CA GLN A 483 15.37 -73.07 -68.45
C GLN A 483 15.53 -72.70 -66.96
N PRO A 484 14.72 -71.75 -66.45
CA PRO A 484 14.69 -71.45 -65.02
C PRO A 484 13.98 -72.57 -64.25
N VAL A 485 14.49 -72.87 -63.05
CA VAL A 485 13.83 -73.78 -62.10
C VAL A 485 13.19 -72.95 -61.00
N ASP A 486 11.87 -72.96 -60.93
CA ASP A 486 11.09 -72.24 -59.93
C ASP A 486 10.64 -73.18 -58.80
N ARG A 487 10.89 -72.78 -57.56
CA ARG A 487 10.52 -73.54 -56.35
C ARG A 487 9.78 -72.61 -55.39
N PRO A 488 8.45 -72.75 -55.25
CA PRO A 488 7.70 -72.03 -54.23
C PRO A 488 7.98 -72.63 -52.84
N VAL A 489 8.21 -71.76 -51.86
CA VAL A 489 8.47 -72.12 -50.46
C VAL A 489 7.48 -71.40 -49.56
N THR A 490 6.90 -72.14 -48.62
CA THR A 490 6.01 -71.58 -47.58
C THR A 490 6.79 -71.43 -46.29
N GLY A 491 6.69 -70.26 -45.65
CA GLY A 491 7.45 -69.89 -44.47
C GLY A 491 8.78 -69.18 -44.80
N SER A 492 9.55 -68.92 -43.76
CA SER A 492 10.85 -68.23 -43.84
C SER A 492 12.04 -69.16 -44.03
N LEU A 493 11.93 -70.44 -43.67
CA LEU A 493 13.05 -71.38 -43.62
C LEU A 493 13.30 -72.07 -44.97
N PHE A 494 14.57 -72.40 -45.24
CA PHE A 494 14.95 -73.20 -46.41
C PHE A 494 14.74 -74.69 -46.13
N ASP A 495 13.87 -75.32 -46.93
CA ASP A 495 13.61 -76.75 -46.89
C ASP A 495 14.80 -77.57 -47.44
N THR A 496 14.73 -78.89 -47.32
CA THR A 496 15.78 -79.81 -47.80
C THR A 496 16.02 -79.68 -49.30
N ASP A 497 14.96 -79.39 -50.07
CA ASP A 497 15.02 -79.29 -51.52
C ASP A 497 15.74 -78.01 -51.96
N VAL A 498 15.46 -76.88 -51.31
CA VAL A 498 16.17 -75.62 -51.51
C VAL A 498 17.66 -75.78 -51.19
N LYS A 499 18.00 -76.44 -50.08
CA LYS A 499 19.40 -76.71 -49.73
C LYS A 499 20.09 -77.64 -50.74
N TYR A 500 19.37 -78.63 -51.26
CA TYR A 500 19.87 -79.48 -52.33
C TYR A 500 20.15 -78.68 -53.61
N ILE A 501 19.24 -77.78 -54.01
CA ILE A 501 19.43 -76.87 -55.15
C ILE A 501 20.69 -76.02 -54.95
N PHE A 502 20.90 -75.46 -53.76
CA PHE A 502 22.10 -74.66 -53.45
C PHE A 502 23.39 -75.47 -53.57
N SER A 503 23.41 -76.74 -53.15
CA SER A 503 24.58 -77.61 -53.27
C SER A 503 25.03 -77.82 -54.72
N LYS A 504 24.08 -77.77 -55.66
CA LYS A 504 24.32 -77.98 -57.09
C LYS A 504 24.70 -76.71 -57.84
N LEU A 505 24.68 -75.53 -57.23
CA LEU A 505 25.01 -74.27 -57.89
C LEU A 505 26.50 -74.21 -58.32
N HIS A 506 26.75 -73.61 -59.47
CA HIS A 506 28.11 -73.32 -59.96
C HIS A 506 28.35 -71.81 -60.02
N ASN A 507 29.62 -71.41 -60.03
CA ASN A 507 30.01 -70.03 -60.27
C ASN A 507 29.39 -69.52 -61.59
N GLY A 508 28.68 -68.40 -61.51
CA GLY A 508 27.98 -67.80 -62.62
C GLY A 508 26.47 -68.06 -62.68
N ASP A 509 25.96 -69.08 -61.96
CA ASP A 509 24.52 -69.32 -61.83
C ASP A 509 23.83 -68.09 -61.19
N ARG A 510 22.58 -67.82 -61.57
CA ARG A 510 21.77 -66.76 -60.93
C ARG A 510 20.73 -67.36 -60.01
N VAL A 511 20.69 -66.86 -58.78
CA VAL A 511 19.70 -67.21 -57.77
C VAL A 511 18.83 -65.99 -57.53
N ILE A 512 17.52 -66.16 -57.69
CA ILE A 512 16.53 -65.10 -57.53
C ILE A 512 15.52 -65.54 -56.48
N PHE A 513 15.36 -64.74 -55.43
CA PHE A 513 14.24 -64.87 -54.50
C PHE A 513 13.18 -63.85 -54.89
N GLN A 514 12.02 -64.30 -55.35
CA GLN A 514 10.92 -63.47 -55.82
C GLN A 514 9.62 -63.82 -55.10
N ASP A 515 8.57 -63.03 -55.32
CA ASP A 515 7.26 -63.16 -54.65
C ASP A 515 7.35 -63.26 -53.11
N ILE A 516 8.33 -62.56 -52.53
CA ILE A 516 8.58 -62.57 -51.10
C ILE A 516 7.47 -61.79 -50.40
N LYS A 517 6.62 -62.47 -49.65
CA LYS A 517 5.59 -61.84 -48.82
C LYS A 517 5.98 -61.91 -47.35
N ALA A 518 5.89 -60.78 -46.65
CA ALA A 518 6.09 -60.70 -45.20
C ALA A 518 4.92 -60.01 -44.50
N ARG A 519 4.78 -60.23 -43.20
CA ARG A 519 3.84 -59.49 -42.33
C ARG A 519 4.53 -59.08 -41.04
N LEU A 520 4.00 -58.08 -40.37
CA LEU A 520 4.45 -57.72 -39.02
C LEU A 520 4.00 -58.82 -38.03
N GLU A 521 4.90 -59.28 -37.16
CA GLU A 521 4.72 -60.47 -36.31
C GLU A 521 3.54 -60.33 -35.33
N ASN A 522 3.36 -59.14 -34.76
CA ASN A 522 2.32 -58.84 -33.76
C ASN A 522 1.07 -58.17 -34.35
N ALA A 523 0.91 -58.17 -35.67
CA ALA A 523 -0.25 -57.54 -36.28
C ALA A 523 -1.49 -58.47 -36.22
N PRO A 524 -2.70 -57.93 -35.99
CA PRO A 524 -3.94 -58.71 -35.90
C PRO A 524 -4.21 -59.52 -37.17
N ALA A 525 -4.99 -60.60 -37.05
CA ALA A 525 -5.39 -61.43 -38.19
C ALA A 525 -6.12 -60.58 -39.25
N GLY A 526 -5.65 -60.61 -40.51
CA GLY A 526 -6.10 -59.70 -41.57
C GLY A 526 -5.19 -58.47 -41.80
N ALA A 527 -4.08 -58.37 -41.06
CA ALA A 527 -3.09 -57.32 -41.27
C ALA A 527 -2.44 -57.37 -42.65
N ARG A 528 -2.05 -56.19 -43.13
CA ARG A 528 -1.40 -55.97 -44.43
C ARG A 528 -0.15 -56.83 -44.59
N THR A 529 -0.08 -57.54 -45.71
CA THR A 529 1.13 -58.21 -46.17
C THR A 529 1.98 -57.22 -46.98
N TYR A 530 3.28 -57.23 -46.76
CA TYR A 530 4.27 -56.50 -47.52
C TYR A 530 4.82 -57.39 -48.62
N ASP A 531 4.84 -56.86 -49.85
CA ASP A 531 5.55 -57.46 -50.97
C ASP A 531 6.96 -56.89 -50.98
N LEU A 532 7.95 -57.74 -50.68
CA LEU A 532 9.34 -57.32 -50.56
C LEU A 532 10.01 -57.34 -51.93
N THR A 533 10.98 -56.44 -52.11
CA THR A 533 11.80 -56.39 -53.32
C THR A 533 12.49 -57.74 -53.56
N PRO A 534 12.42 -58.31 -54.78
CA PRO A 534 13.14 -59.52 -55.11
C PRO A 534 14.64 -59.37 -54.90
N ILE A 535 15.30 -60.46 -54.51
CA ILE A 535 16.75 -60.53 -54.39
C ILE A 535 17.27 -61.29 -55.61
N ALA A 536 18.18 -60.72 -56.38
CA ALA A 536 18.79 -61.37 -57.52
C ALA A 536 20.31 -61.36 -57.40
N TRP A 537 20.92 -62.53 -57.25
CA TRP A 537 22.36 -62.67 -57.06
C TRP A 537 22.99 -63.57 -58.11
N LYS A 538 24.19 -63.19 -58.55
CA LYS A 538 25.10 -64.08 -59.26
C LYS A 538 25.95 -64.84 -58.25
N VAL A 539 25.93 -66.16 -58.32
CA VAL A 539 26.74 -67.03 -57.46
C VAL A 539 28.20 -66.86 -57.85
N VAL A 540 29.04 -66.62 -56.85
CA VAL A 540 30.50 -66.67 -56.94
C VAL A 540 31.00 -67.72 -55.97
N ASP A 541 32.14 -68.34 -56.27
CA ASP A 541 32.74 -69.33 -55.36
C ASP A 541 33.39 -68.68 -54.13
#